data_AF-A0A662Q6F1-F1
#
_entry.id   AF-A0A662Q6F1-F1
#
_cell.length_a   1.000
_cell.length_b   1.000
_cell.length_c   1.000
_cell.angle_alpha   90.00
_cell.angle_beta   90.00
_cell.angle_gamma   90.00
#
_symmetry.space_group_name_H-M   'P 1'
#
loop_
_entity.id
_entity.type
_entity.pdbx_description
1 polymer ?
#
loop_
_entity_poly.entity_id
_entity_poly.type
_entity_poly.pdbx_seq_one_letter_code
_entity_poly.pdbx_strand_id
1 'polypeptide(L)'
;MKIDLDCLSCILKMASRNARLITKDIELQRKIMIKVIKSLESINWDSIPIEFAFIVNKVITEVTGNPDPFRELRKKSNDMVLKIYPELKRIIESSVDKL
;
A
#
# COMPACT_ATOMS: atom_id res chain seq x y z
N MET A 1 -13.83 -11.14 -9.33
CA MET A 1 -14.45 -9.90 -8.83
C MET A 1 -14.00 -8.76 -9.72
N LYS A 2 -14.92 -7.89 -10.14
CA LYS A 2 -14.62 -6.69 -10.94
C LYS A 2 -14.59 -5.45 -10.03
N ILE A 3 -14.13 -4.33 -10.56
CA ILE A 3 -14.22 -3.04 -9.89
C ILE A 3 -15.70 -2.68 -9.66
N ASP A 4 -15.97 -2.11 -8.49
CA ASP A 4 -17.28 -1.60 -8.09
C ASP A 4 -17.16 -0.15 -7.60
N LEU A 5 -18.27 0.57 -7.47
CA LEU A 5 -18.34 1.97 -7.07
C LEU A 5 -17.61 2.23 -5.75
N ASP A 6 -17.76 1.33 -4.78
CA ASP A 6 -17.10 1.45 -3.47
C ASP A 6 -15.57 1.38 -3.57
N CYS A 7 -15.04 0.77 -4.64
CA CYS A 7 -13.60 0.71 -4.88
C CYS A 7 -12.99 2.10 -5.14
N LEU A 8 -13.76 3.06 -5.67
CA LEU A 8 -13.31 4.45 -5.85
C LEU A 8 -13.03 5.13 -4.50
N SER A 9 -13.91 4.94 -3.52
CA SER A 9 -13.69 5.48 -2.18
C SER A 9 -12.50 4.79 -1.49
N CYS A 10 -12.33 3.49 -1.73
CA CYS A 10 -11.25 2.69 -1.16
C CYS A 10 -9.87 3.11 -1.71
N ILE A 11 -9.73 3.28 -3.02
CA ILE A 11 -8.45 3.70 -3.62
C ILE A 11 -8.03 5.08 -3.16
N LEU A 12 -8.97 6.04 -3.03
CA LEU A 12 -8.64 7.38 -2.54
C LEU A 12 -8.18 7.37 -1.08
N LYS A 13 -8.82 6.54 -0.23
CA LYS A 13 -8.36 6.31 1.15
C LYS A 13 -6.95 5.69 1.18
N MET A 14 -6.70 4.69 0.33
CA MET A 14 -5.40 4.04 0.21
C MET A 14 -4.32 5.04 -0.25
N ALA A 15 -4.59 5.83 -1.27
CA ALA A 15 -3.67 6.86 -1.76
C ALA A 15 -3.32 7.88 -0.68
N SER A 16 -4.31 8.36 0.07
CA SER A 16 -4.09 9.31 1.17
C SER A 16 -3.25 8.71 2.29
N ARG A 17 -3.55 7.48 2.70
CA ARG A 17 -2.77 6.76 3.72
C ARG A 17 -1.32 6.57 3.26
N ASN A 18 -1.13 6.11 2.04
CA ASN A 18 0.19 5.84 1.48
C ASN A 18 1.02 7.13 1.35
N ALA A 19 0.42 8.22 0.85
CA ALA A 19 1.07 9.51 0.76
C ALA A 19 1.56 10.03 2.14
N ARG A 20 0.77 9.81 3.20
CA ARG A 20 1.17 10.17 4.58
C ARG A 20 2.25 9.27 5.17
N LEU A 21 2.31 8.00 4.75
CA LEU A 21 3.34 7.05 5.20
C LEU A 21 4.72 7.39 4.62
N ILE A 22 4.76 7.89 3.38
CA ILE A 22 6.02 8.13 2.67
C ILE A 22 6.62 9.52 2.91
N THR A 23 5.81 10.54 3.21
CA THR A 23 6.28 11.93 3.35
C THR A 23 5.40 12.75 4.28
N LYS A 24 6.01 13.75 4.94
CA LYS A 24 5.29 14.79 5.71
C LYS A 24 5.01 16.05 4.89
N ASP A 25 5.53 16.14 3.67
CA ASP A 25 5.31 17.28 2.77
C ASP A 25 3.88 17.27 2.22
N ILE A 26 3.08 18.27 2.64
CA ILE A 26 1.68 18.42 2.26
C ILE A 26 1.51 18.69 0.76
N GLU A 27 2.42 19.43 0.14
CA GLU A 27 2.37 19.73 -1.30
C GLU A 27 2.59 18.47 -2.12
N LEU A 28 3.56 17.65 -1.69
CA LEU A 28 3.83 16.35 -2.33
C LEU A 28 2.65 15.39 -2.14
N GLN A 29 2.05 15.33 -0.94
CA GLN A 29 0.84 14.54 -0.69
C GLN A 29 -0.32 14.99 -1.60
N ARG A 30 -0.54 16.31 -1.74
CA ARG A 30 -1.59 16.86 -2.63
C ARG A 30 -1.34 16.47 -4.08
N LYS A 31 -0.09 16.57 -4.55
CA LYS A 31 0.31 16.19 -5.91
C LYS A 31 0.04 14.72 -6.20
N ILE A 32 0.32 13.83 -5.24
CA ILE A 32 -0.03 12.39 -5.34
C ILE A 32 -1.54 12.22 -5.48
N MET A 33 -2.33 12.83 -4.60
CA MET A 33 -3.80 12.70 -4.62
C MET A 33 -4.40 13.17 -5.95
N ILE A 34 -3.98 14.34 -6.44
CA ILE A 34 -4.46 14.88 -7.73
C ILE A 34 -4.13 13.94 -8.88
N LYS A 35 -2.90 13.39 -8.92
CA LYS A 35 -2.51 12.45 -9.98
C LYS A 35 -3.27 11.12 -9.90
N VAL A 36 -3.54 10.61 -8.70
CA VAL A 36 -4.35 9.40 -8.52
C VAL A 36 -5.77 9.62 -9.05
N ILE A 37 -6.41 10.73 -8.67
CA ILE A 37 -7.77 11.06 -9.15
C ILE A 37 -7.81 11.13 -10.68
N LYS A 38 -6.85 11.82 -11.31
CA LYS A 38 -6.76 11.87 -12.78
C LYS A 38 -6.57 10.50 -13.42
N SER A 39 -5.84 9.59 -12.77
CA SER A 39 -5.66 8.22 -13.26
C SER A 39 -6.93 7.38 -13.18
N LEU A 40 -7.93 7.82 -12.39
CA LEU A 40 -9.22 7.15 -12.28
C LEU A 40 -10.16 7.46 -13.45
N GLU A 41 -9.91 8.53 -14.22
CA GLU A 41 -10.75 8.90 -15.36
C GLU A 41 -10.75 7.85 -16.48
N SER A 42 -9.65 7.10 -16.62
CA SER A 42 -9.41 6.13 -17.69
C SER A 42 -9.45 4.66 -17.23
N ILE A 43 -10.08 4.38 -16.08
CA ILE A 43 -10.13 3.00 -15.56
C ILE A 43 -11.02 2.09 -16.41
N ASN A 44 -10.59 0.84 -16.55
CA ASN A 44 -11.43 -0.21 -17.09
C ASN A 44 -12.27 -0.81 -15.95
N TRP A 45 -13.59 -0.66 -16.00
CA TRP A 45 -14.49 -1.20 -14.98
C TRP A 45 -14.55 -2.74 -14.97
N ASP A 46 -14.14 -3.40 -16.06
CA ASP A 46 -14.05 -4.86 -16.13
C ASP A 46 -12.77 -5.42 -15.48
N SER A 47 -11.84 -4.56 -15.07
CA SER A 47 -10.61 -4.94 -14.37
C SER A 47 -10.86 -5.38 -12.92
N ILE A 48 -9.82 -5.94 -12.30
CA ILE A 48 -9.83 -6.39 -10.90
C ILE A 48 -9.38 -5.27 -9.95
N PRO A 49 -9.96 -5.14 -8.74
CA PRO A 49 -9.65 -4.05 -7.80
C PRO A 49 -8.17 -3.88 -7.42
N ILE A 50 -7.35 -4.96 -7.49
CA ILE A 50 -5.92 -4.88 -7.17
C ILE A 50 -5.15 -3.96 -8.15
N GLU A 51 -5.66 -3.72 -9.36
CA GLU A 51 -5.07 -2.79 -10.33
C GLU A 51 -4.95 -1.37 -9.77
N PHE A 52 -5.85 -0.97 -8.87
CA PHE A 52 -5.80 0.30 -8.17
C PHE A 52 -4.56 0.46 -7.29
N ALA A 53 -4.08 -0.62 -6.67
CA ALA A 53 -2.84 -0.57 -5.90
C ALA A 53 -1.63 -0.29 -6.80
N PHE A 54 -1.61 -0.83 -8.02
CA PHE A 54 -0.54 -0.55 -8.98
C PHE A 54 -0.58 0.90 -9.47
N ILE A 55 -1.77 1.46 -9.74
CA ILE A 55 -1.93 2.87 -10.10
C ILE A 55 -1.38 3.78 -8.99
N VAL A 56 -1.79 3.55 -7.74
CA VAL A 56 -1.33 4.39 -6.60
C VAL A 56 0.19 4.28 -6.44
N ASN A 57 0.75 3.07 -6.47
CA ASN A 57 2.20 2.89 -6.34
C ASN A 57 2.98 3.57 -7.47
N LYS A 58 2.51 3.43 -8.72
CA LYS A 58 3.13 4.11 -9.88
C LYS A 58 3.10 5.63 -9.73
N VAL A 59 1.97 6.21 -9.34
CA VAL A 59 1.87 7.65 -9.11
C VAL A 59 2.84 8.09 -8.01
N ILE A 60 2.94 7.33 -6.92
CA ILE A 60 3.85 7.65 -5.82
C ILE A 60 5.31 7.63 -6.29
N THR A 61 5.75 6.58 -6.99
CA THR A 61 7.14 6.48 -7.46
C THR A 61 7.48 7.61 -8.43
N GLU A 62 6.58 7.94 -9.35
CA GLU A 62 6.75 9.06 -10.29
C GLU A 62 6.79 10.42 -9.59
N VAL A 63 5.93 10.66 -8.60
CA VAL A 63 5.84 11.97 -7.92
C VAL A 63 7.00 12.19 -6.98
N THR A 64 7.44 11.14 -6.29
CA THR A 64 8.55 11.20 -5.32
C THR A 64 9.92 11.05 -5.96
N GLY A 65 10.02 10.50 -7.18
CA GLY A 65 11.28 10.12 -7.79
C GLY A 65 11.98 8.96 -7.08
N ASN A 66 11.32 8.31 -6.11
CA ASN A 66 11.87 7.19 -5.35
C ASN A 66 11.29 5.86 -5.89
N PRO A 67 12.12 4.94 -6.40
CA PRO A 67 11.64 3.65 -6.93
C PRO A 67 11.15 2.70 -5.83
N ASP A 68 11.54 2.88 -4.57
CA ASP A 68 11.04 2.11 -3.41
C ASP A 68 10.66 3.03 -2.23
N PRO A 69 9.51 3.74 -2.31
CA PRO A 69 9.05 4.68 -1.29
C PRO A 69 8.80 4.05 0.09
N PHE A 70 8.57 2.74 0.13
CA PHE A 70 8.18 2.02 1.35
C PHE A 70 9.32 1.22 1.97
N ARG A 71 10.56 1.33 1.45
CA ARG A 71 11.72 0.57 1.92
C ARG A 71 11.91 0.65 3.44
N GLU A 72 11.94 1.86 3.99
CA GLU A 72 12.18 2.06 5.43
C GLU A 72 11.01 1.57 6.29
N LEU A 73 9.77 1.74 5.82
CA LEU A 73 8.60 1.21 6.50
C LEU A 73 8.66 -0.33 6.55
N ARG A 74 8.97 -0.96 5.41
CA ARG A 74 9.12 -2.42 5.29
C ARG A 74 10.22 -2.94 6.20
N LYS A 75 11.37 -2.26 6.24
CA LYS A 75 12.48 -2.60 7.14
C LYS A 75 12.03 -2.56 8.60
N LYS A 76 11.39 -1.47 9.03
CA LYS A 76 10.88 -1.33 10.40
C LYS A 76 9.89 -2.45 10.77
N SER A 77 8.96 -2.80 9.87
CA SER A 77 8.02 -3.90 10.08
C SER A 77 8.74 -5.25 10.19
N ASN A 78 9.69 -5.52 9.30
CA ASN A 78 10.48 -6.76 9.34
C ASN A 78 11.29 -6.85 10.64
N ASP A 79 11.93 -5.77 11.07
CA ASP A 79 12.71 -5.73 12.31
C ASP A 79 11.82 -5.99 13.54
N MET A 80 10.56 -5.53 13.53
CA MET A 80 9.60 -5.83 14.60
C MET A 80 9.23 -7.31 14.62
N VAL A 81 8.95 -7.90 13.46
CA VAL A 81 8.59 -9.33 13.35
C VAL A 81 9.76 -10.22 13.75
N LEU A 82 10.98 -9.90 13.32
CA LEU A 82 12.18 -10.68 13.65
C LEU A 82 12.45 -10.75 15.16
N LYS A 83 12.05 -9.74 15.94
CA LYS A 83 12.17 -9.76 17.41
C LYS A 83 11.25 -10.79 18.05
N ILE A 84 10.04 -10.98 17.53
CA ILE A 84 9.06 -11.93 18.07
C ILE A 84 9.11 -13.29 17.38
N TYR A 85 9.78 -13.40 16.24
CA TYR A 85 9.85 -14.62 15.44
C TYR A 85 10.30 -15.87 16.23
N PRO A 86 11.34 -15.82 17.11
CA PRO A 86 11.71 -16.98 17.91
C PRO A 86 10.61 -17.47 18.85
N GLU A 87 9.78 -16.55 19.38
CA GLU A 87 8.64 -16.90 20.21
C GLU A 87 7.51 -17.52 19.39
N LEU A 88 7.17 -16.92 18.25
CA LEU A 88 6.19 -17.46 17.31
C LEU A 88 6.56 -18.88 16.88
N LYS A 89 7.85 -19.14 16.61
CA LYS A 89 8.37 -20.47 16.27
C LYS A 89 8.17 -21.48 17.40
N ARG A 90 8.46 -21.08 18.65
CA ARG A 90 8.23 -21.94 19.83
C ARG A 90 6.75 -22.29 20.01
N ILE A 91 5.85 -21.33 19.82
CA ILE A 91 4.40 -21.54 19.92
C ILE A 91 3.95 -22.63 18.95
N ILE A 92 4.38 -22.54 17.67
CA ILE A 92 4.06 -23.54 16.65
C ILE A 92 4.67 -24.91 16.99
N GLU A 93 5.94 -24.94 17.42
CA GLU A 93 6.61 -26.20 17.78
C GLU A 93 5.92 -26.94 18.94
N SER A 94 5.33 -26.18 19.87
CA SER A 94 4.55 -26.70 21.01
C SER A 94 3.07 -26.99 20.71
N SER A 95 2.58 -26.62 19.52
CA SER A 95 1.18 -26.81 19.16
C SER A 95 0.87 -28.28 18.82
N VAL A 96 -0.33 -28.72 19.21
CA VAL A 96 -0.88 -30.05 18.87
C VAL A 96 -1.21 -30.15 17.39
N ASP A 97 -1.65 -29.04 16.78
CA ASP A 97 -1.86 -28.90 15.34
C ASP A 97 -0.90 -27.84 14.79
N LYS A 98 -0.08 -28.24 13.82
CA LYS A 98 1.05 -27.46 13.30
C LYS A 98 0.81 -26.95 11.86
N LEU A 99 -0.40 -27.13 11.33
CA LEU A 99 -0.81 -26.68 9.98
C LEU A 99 -0.99 -25.17 9.88
#